data_AF-A0AA35TG61-F1
#
_entry.id   AF-A0AA35TG61-F1
#
_cell.length_a   1.000
_cell.length_b   1.000
_cell.length_c   1.000
_cell.angle_alpha   90.00
_cell.angle_beta   90.00
_cell.angle_gamma   90.00
#
_symmetry.space_group_name_H-M   'P 1'
#
loop_
_entity.id
_entity.type
_entity.pdbx_description
1 polymer ?
#
loop_
_entity_poly.entity_id
_entity_poly.type
_entity_poly.pdbx_seq_one_letter_code
_entity_poly.pdbx_strand_id
1 'polypeptide(L)'
;MDLDSMATSTRRQPVAQGGGLFSTPKPSFSKETQDLLKLMMQESKLTNFQQRKLRESMMDGQALPANCPPTSSSPGASGRAARASGKKTTPRSAQGCLRSKEMIQKLAANDSGSSYRPPPNSKTVGECVGR
;
A
#
# COMPACT_ATOMS: atom_id res chain seq x y z
N MET A 1 15.73 55.09 -1.85
CA MET A 1 14.49 54.42 -2.27
C MET A 1 14.77 52.95 -2.18
N ASP A 2 14.81 52.43 -0.96
CA ASP A 2 15.17 51.04 -0.70
C ASP A 2 13.87 50.24 -0.62
N LEU A 3 13.48 49.70 -1.79
CA LEU A 3 12.49 48.65 -1.89
C LEU A 3 13.25 47.32 -1.81
N ASP A 4 13.21 46.65 -0.66
CA ASP A 4 13.12 45.20 -0.71
C ASP A 4 12.20 44.67 0.38
N SER A 5 11.37 43.75 -0.07
CA SER A 5 10.01 43.53 0.38
C SER A 5 9.97 42.28 1.26
N MET A 6 9.57 42.48 2.50
CA MET A 6 8.87 41.55 3.39
C MET A 6 8.67 40.12 2.85
N ALA A 7 9.66 39.25 3.03
CA ALA A 7 9.48 37.81 2.88
C ALA A 7 8.75 37.27 4.12
N THR A 8 7.41 37.23 4.08
CA THR A 8 6.63 36.55 5.11
C THR A 8 6.83 35.03 4.99
N SER A 9 7.85 34.53 5.68
CA SER A 9 8.09 33.10 5.87
C SER A 9 6.93 32.52 6.69
N THR A 10 5.92 31.97 6.00
CA THR A 10 4.84 31.23 6.63
C THR A 10 5.42 29.97 7.27
N ARG A 11 5.54 29.99 8.60
CA ARG A 11 5.93 28.85 9.44
C ARG A 11 4.96 27.70 9.21
N ARG A 12 5.33 26.73 8.38
CA ARG A 12 4.57 25.49 8.17
C ARG A 12 4.48 24.76 9.50
N GLN A 13 3.29 24.72 10.09
CA GLN A 13 3.06 23.90 11.27
C GLN A 13 3.17 22.42 10.91
N PRO A 14 3.80 21.58 11.75
CA PRO A 14 3.85 20.15 11.52
C PRO A 14 2.43 19.59 11.58
N VAL A 15 2.02 18.90 10.50
CA VAL A 15 0.75 18.18 10.42
C VAL A 15 0.75 17.12 11.52
N ALA A 16 -0.32 17.05 12.31
CA ALA A 16 -0.45 16.10 13.41
C ALA A 16 -0.19 14.67 12.90
N GLN A 17 0.92 14.07 13.36
CA GLN A 17 1.25 12.68 13.07
C GLN A 17 0.17 11.79 13.69
N GLY A 18 -0.73 11.26 12.86
CA GLY A 18 -1.76 10.31 13.28
C GLY A 18 -3.21 10.71 13.00
N GLY A 19 -3.47 11.87 12.40
CA GLY A 19 -4.84 12.37 12.12
C GLY A 19 -5.28 12.40 10.66
N GLY A 20 -4.60 11.68 9.74
CA GLY A 20 -4.95 11.69 8.32
C GLY A 20 -6.14 10.78 7.98
N LEU A 21 -6.75 10.97 6.80
CA LEU A 21 -7.85 10.15 6.25
C LEU A 21 -7.56 8.62 6.23
N PHE A 22 -6.28 8.24 6.30
CA PHE A 22 -5.81 6.85 6.32
C PHE A 22 -5.39 6.35 7.71
N SER A 23 -5.65 7.12 8.77
CA SER A 23 -5.40 6.72 10.16
C SER A 23 -6.63 6.04 10.74
N THR A 24 -6.60 4.71 10.83
CA THR A 24 -7.63 3.95 11.57
C THR A 24 -7.25 3.88 13.04
N PRO A 25 -8.20 4.07 13.98
CA PRO A 25 -7.92 3.93 15.40
C PRO A 25 -7.44 2.51 15.69
N LYS A 26 -6.28 2.39 16.35
CA LYS A 26 -5.73 1.11 16.79
C LYS A 26 -6.48 0.66 18.05
N PRO A 27 -7.09 -0.54 18.10
CA PRO A 27 -7.66 -1.05 19.34
C PRO A 27 -6.58 -1.18 20.43
N SER A 28 -6.87 -0.60 21.60
CA SER A 28 -6.04 -0.77 22.81
C SER A 28 -6.66 -1.84 23.70
N PHE A 29 -5.91 -2.90 24.00
CA PHE A 29 -6.35 -3.97 24.91
C PHE A 29 -5.96 -3.64 26.35
N SER A 30 -6.94 -3.60 27.26
CA SER A 30 -6.67 -3.44 28.70
C SER A 30 -5.88 -4.64 29.23
N LYS A 31 -5.12 -4.45 30.33
CA LYS A 31 -4.34 -5.54 30.95
C LYS A 31 -5.23 -6.74 31.30
N GLU A 32 -6.41 -6.48 31.86
CA GLU A 32 -7.40 -7.52 32.18
C GLU A 32 -7.81 -8.33 30.94
N THR A 33 -8.02 -7.66 29.80
CA THR A 33 -8.33 -8.33 28.52
C THR A 33 -7.17 -9.20 28.05
N GLN A 34 -5.93 -8.73 28.21
CA GLN A 34 -4.75 -9.48 27.81
C GLN A 34 -4.56 -10.73 28.66
N ASP A 35 -4.79 -10.62 29.97
CA ASP A 35 -4.71 -11.73 30.92
C ASP A 35 -5.81 -12.76 30.63
N LEU A 36 -7.04 -12.32 30.36
CA LEU A 36 -8.13 -13.19 29.94
C LEU A 36 -7.79 -13.93 28.64
N LEU A 37 -7.30 -13.22 27.62
CA LEU A 37 -6.95 -13.83 26.34
C LEU A 37 -5.85 -14.89 26.53
N LYS A 38 -4.89 -14.63 27.43
CA LYS A 38 -3.85 -15.60 27.77
C LYS A 38 -4.41 -16.87 28.40
N LEU A 39 -5.36 -16.75 29.32
CA LEU A 39 -6.07 -17.89 29.91
C LEU A 39 -6.81 -18.68 28.82
N MET A 40 -7.55 -17.98 27.95
CA MET A 40 -8.30 -18.61 26.85
C MET A 40 -7.37 -19.35 25.88
N MET A 41 -6.21 -18.77 25.54
CA MET A 41 -5.23 -19.43 24.69
C MET A 41 -4.70 -20.74 25.31
N GLN A 42 -4.51 -20.75 26.63
CA GLN A 42 -4.03 -21.91 27.38
C GLN A 42 -5.11 -23.00 27.49
N GLU A 43 -6.34 -22.61 27.84
CA GLU A 43 -7.47 -23.53 27.96
C GLU A 43 -7.89 -24.14 26.62
N SER A 44 -7.84 -23.34 25.54
CA SER A 44 -8.16 -23.78 24.18
C SER A 44 -7.05 -24.61 23.52
N LYS A 45 -5.92 -24.83 24.23
CA LYS A 45 -4.74 -25.57 23.73
C LYS A 45 -4.24 -25.06 22.38
N LEU A 46 -4.18 -23.74 22.20
CA LEU A 46 -3.68 -23.15 20.95
C LEU A 46 -2.21 -23.52 20.71
N THR A 47 -1.85 -23.71 19.45
CA THR A 47 -0.46 -23.96 19.06
C THR A 47 0.42 -22.74 19.34
N ASN A 48 1.73 -22.97 19.54
CA ASN A 48 2.70 -21.87 19.76
C ASN A 48 2.66 -20.80 18.64
N PHE A 49 2.40 -21.21 17.40
CA PHE A 49 2.26 -20.30 16.27
C PHE A 49 1.04 -19.39 16.40
N GLN A 50 -0.12 -19.96 16.75
CA GLN A 50 -1.35 -19.20 16.98
C GLN A 50 -1.20 -18.24 18.16
N GLN A 51 -0.62 -18.71 19.27
CA GLN A 51 -0.35 -17.87 20.44
C GLN A 51 0.56 -16.68 20.11
N ARG A 52 1.60 -16.91 19.30
CA ARG A 52 2.50 -15.85 18.85
C ARG A 52 1.76 -14.83 17.99
N LYS A 53 0.94 -15.28 17.05
CA LYS A 53 0.16 -14.39 16.17
C LYS A 53 -0.83 -13.52 16.95
N LEU A 54 -1.53 -14.10 17.93
CA LEU A 54 -2.42 -13.34 18.81
C LEU A 54 -1.63 -12.31 19.63
N ARG A 55 -0.51 -12.70 20.24
CA ARG A 55 0.33 -11.79 21.02
C ARG A 55 0.87 -10.61 20.19
N GLU A 56 1.36 -10.88 18.98
CA GLU A 56 1.81 -9.84 18.04
C GLU A 56 0.66 -8.85 17.76
N SER A 57 -0.54 -9.34 17.42
CA SER A 57 -1.69 -8.47 17.13
C SER A 57 -2.11 -7.58 18.32
N MET A 58 -1.99 -8.10 19.55
CA MET A 58 -2.31 -7.35 20.77
C MET A 58 -1.30 -6.24 21.05
N MET A 59 -0.01 -6.49 20.81
CA MET A 59 1.07 -5.51 20.99
C MET A 59 1.02 -4.41 19.95
N ASP A 60 0.74 -4.76 18.69
CA ASP A 60 0.67 -3.82 17.57
C ASP A 60 -0.60 -2.97 17.56
N GLY A 61 -1.53 -3.24 18.49
CA GLY A 61 -2.85 -2.61 18.56
C GLY A 61 -3.65 -2.88 17.30
N GLN A 62 -3.56 -4.09 16.74
CA GLN A 62 -4.35 -4.53 15.60
C GLN A 62 -5.59 -5.27 16.08
N ALA A 63 -6.61 -5.35 15.23
CA ALA A 63 -7.75 -6.21 15.50
C ALA A 63 -7.30 -7.67 15.64
N LEU A 64 -7.99 -8.44 16.49
CA LEU A 64 -7.71 -9.86 16.67
C LEU A 64 -7.95 -10.61 15.35
N PRO A 65 -7.06 -11.55 14.98
CA PRO A 65 -7.19 -12.30 13.74
C PRO A 65 -8.44 -13.19 13.77
N ALA A 66 -9.36 -12.99 12.83
CA ALA A 66 -10.60 -13.78 12.73
C ALA A 66 -10.36 -15.25 12.39
N ASN A 67 -9.24 -15.56 11.73
CA ASN A 67 -8.83 -16.92 11.41
C ASN A 67 -7.31 -17.03 11.58
N CYS A 68 -6.86 -18.08 12.27
CA CYS A 68 -5.45 -18.45 12.35
C CYS A 68 -5.29 -19.86 11.76
N PRO A 69 -4.61 -20.02 10.62
CA PRO A 69 -4.45 -21.33 10.01
C PRO A 69 -3.71 -22.29 10.97
N PRO A 70 -4.08 -23.58 11.00
CA PRO A 70 -3.39 -24.60 11.78
C PRO A 70 -2.01 -24.86 11.14
N THR A 71 -1.00 -24.15 11.66
CA THR A 71 0.40 -24.18 11.20
C THR A 71 0.61 -23.74 9.75
N SER A 72 1.79 -23.17 9.49
CA SER A 72 2.18 -22.75 8.13
C SER A 72 2.43 -23.91 7.17
N SER A 73 2.44 -25.17 7.66
CA SER A 73 2.79 -26.37 6.89
C SER A 73 1.62 -27.28 6.60
N SER A 74 0.44 -27.06 7.19
CA SER A 74 -0.77 -27.70 6.69
C SER A 74 -1.16 -26.97 5.40
N PRO A 75 -1.17 -27.63 4.23
CA PRO A 75 -1.97 -27.14 3.12
C PRO A 75 -3.43 -27.23 3.59
N GLY A 76 -3.88 -26.19 4.31
CA GLY A 76 -5.26 -26.05 4.66
C GLY A 76 -6.03 -26.21 3.36
N ALA A 77 -7.00 -27.11 3.38
CA ALA A 77 -7.96 -27.29 2.31
C ALA A 77 -8.65 -25.95 2.03
N SER A 78 -8.00 -25.09 1.26
CA SER A 78 -8.58 -24.01 0.49
C SER A 78 -9.21 -24.62 -0.76
N GLY A 79 -9.97 -25.70 -0.54
CA GLY A 79 -10.97 -26.20 -1.46
C GLY A 79 -12.20 -25.29 -1.42
N ARG A 80 -12.05 -24.05 -1.88
CA ARG A 80 -13.14 -23.32 -2.55
C ARG A 80 -12.56 -22.29 -3.50
N ALA A 81 -12.19 -22.84 -4.66
CA ALA A 81 -12.25 -22.30 -6.01
C ALA A 81 -11.65 -20.91 -6.26
N ALA A 82 -10.74 -20.89 -7.23
CA ALA A 82 -10.40 -19.72 -8.02
C ALA A 82 -11.64 -18.88 -8.35
N ARG A 83 -11.66 -17.63 -7.89
CA ARG A 83 -12.37 -16.57 -8.59
C ARG A 83 -11.32 -15.61 -9.10
N ALA A 84 -11.12 -15.65 -10.42
CA ALA A 84 -10.44 -14.58 -11.14
C ALA A 84 -11.02 -13.24 -10.65
N SER A 85 -10.14 -12.31 -10.33
CA SER A 85 -10.49 -10.95 -9.93
C SER A 85 -11.37 -10.32 -11.01
N GLY A 86 -12.64 -10.05 -10.66
CA GLY A 86 -13.50 -9.26 -11.52
C GLY A 86 -12.95 -7.85 -11.60
N LYS A 87 -12.51 -7.42 -12.79
CA LYS A 87 -12.25 -6.00 -13.06
C LYS A 87 -13.56 -5.25 -12.85
N LYS A 88 -13.63 -4.43 -11.79
CA LYS A 88 -14.77 -3.53 -11.58
C LYS A 88 -14.64 -2.35 -12.54
N THR A 89 -15.16 -2.50 -13.75
CA THR A 89 -15.34 -1.38 -14.67
C THR A 89 -16.55 -0.58 -14.22
N THR A 90 -16.35 0.69 -13.83
CA THR A 90 -17.47 1.58 -13.50
C THR A 90 -18.00 2.25 -14.79
N PRO A 91 -19.32 2.44 -14.97
CA PRO A 91 -19.87 3.06 -16.18
C PRO A 91 -19.48 4.55 -16.35
N ARG A 92 -18.99 5.21 -15.29
CA ARG A 92 -18.48 6.59 -15.34
C ARG A 92 -17.02 6.69 -15.80
N SER A 93 -16.24 5.61 -15.71
CA SER A 93 -14.84 5.58 -16.15
C SER A 93 -14.67 5.18 -17.62
N ALA A 94 -15.76 4.90 -18.34
CA ALA A 94 -15.74 4.55 -19.76
C ALA A 94 -16.35 5.63 -20.67
N GLN A 95 -16.74 6.79 -20.12
CA GLN A 95 -17.29 7.88 -20.91
C GLN A 95 -16.35 9.10 -20.92
N GLY A 96 -15.96 9.50 -22.12
CA GLY A 96 -15.02 10.60 -22.40
C GLY A 96 -13.71 10.03 -22.91
N CYS A 97 -13.36 10.08 -24.19
CA CYS A 97 -13.72 11.01 -25.24
C CYS A 97 -13.33 10.30 -26.55
N LEU A 98 -14.22 10.20 -27.54
CA LEU A 98 -13.78 9.83 -28.88
C LEU A 98 -12.79 10.91 -29.34
N ARG A 99 -11.57 10.52 -29.72
CA ARG A 99 -10.58 11.50 -30.21
C ARG A 99 -11.12 12.13 -31.49
N SER A 100 -11.11 13.46 -31.56
CA SER A 100 -11.52 14.16 -32.77
C SER A 100 -10.60 13.76 -33.94
N LYS A 101 -11.14 13.76 -35.16
CA LYS A 101 -10.39 13.40 -36.38
C LYS A 101 -9.09 14.20 -36.50
N GLU A 102 -9.12 15.47 -36.13
CA GLU A 102 -7.96 16.36 -36.16
C GLU A 102 -6.88 15.97 -35.14
N MET A 103 -7.27 15.53 -33.94
CA MET A 103 -6.34 15.04 -32.93
C MET A 103 -5.64 13.78 -33.43
N ILE A 104 -6.39 12.86 -34.06
CA ILE A 104 -5.82 11.63 -34.62
C ILE A 104 -4.79 11.95 -35.70
N GLN A 105 -5.11 12.87 -36.61
CA GLN A 105 -4.20 13.20 -37.72
C GLN A 105 -2.96 13.98 -37.25
N LYS A 106 -3.10 14.88 -36.25
CA LYS A 106 -1.97 15.58 -35.65
C LYS A 106 -1.02 14.64 -34.91
N LEU A 107 -1.54 13.66 -34.15
CA LEU A 107 -0.70 12.64 -33.53
C LEU A 107 0.03 11.82 -34.60
N ALA A 108 -0.67 11.39 -35.66
CA ALA A 108 -0.07 10.61 -36.74
C ALA A 108 1.03 11.37 -37.50
N ALA A 109 0.88 12.68 -37.71
CA ALA A 109 1.90 13.50 -38.37
C ALA A 109 3.14 13.73 -37.49
N ASN A 110 2.99 13.69 -36.16
CA ASN A 110 4.10 13.82 -35.20
C ASN A 110 4.72 12.47 -34.81
N ASP A 111 4.12 11.35 -35.20
CA ASP A 111 4.67 10.00 -35.00
C ASP A 111 5.78 9.76 -36.03
N SER A 112 6.90 10.46 -35.85
CA SER A 112 8.11 10.27 -36.65
C SER A 112 8.81 8.97 -36.24
N GLY A 113 8.14 7.84 -36.49
CA GLY A 113 8.64 6.46 -36.56
C GLY A 113 9.86 6.13 -35.71
N SER A 114 9.91 6.58 -34.45
CA SER A 114 11.08 6.33 -33.62
C SER A 114 11.07 4.86 -33.26
N SER A 115 11.97 4.10 -33.87
CA SER A 115 12.23 2.70 -33.56
C SER A 115 12.72 2.63 -32.11
N TYR A 116 11.78 2.53 -31.17
CA TYR A 116 12.06 2.48 -29.75
C TYR A 116 13.01 1.31 -29.46
N ARG A 117 14.21 1.65 -28.99
CA ARG A 117 15.17 0.66 -28.48
C ARG A 117 15.28 0.85 -26.97
N PRO A 118 14.83 -0.13 -26.16
CA PRO A 118 14.88 -0.01 -24.72
C PRO A 118 16.34 0.13 -24.25
N PRO A 119 16.60 0.95 -23.21
CA PRO A 119 17.94 1.10 -22.65
C PRO A 119 18.41 -0.21 -22.01
N PRO A 120 19.68 -0.62 -22.20
CA PRO A 120 20.21 -1.76 -21.48
C PRO A 120 20.30 -1.45 -19.97
N ASN A 121 19.94 -2.41 -19.13
CA ASN A 121 20.20 -2.40 -17.68
C ASN A 121 21.73 -2.61 -17.46
N SER A 122 22.42 -2.31 -16.37
CA SER A 122 22.13 -2.10 -14.95
C SER A 122 23.39 -1.51 -14.28
N LYS A 123 23.27 -1.07 -13.03
CA LYS A 123 24.30 -0.88 -11.99
C LYS A 123 25.74 -1.32 -12.33
N THR A 124 26.72 -0.44 -12.02
CA THR A 124 28.18 -0.44 -12.35
C THR A 124 28.44 0.23 -13.70
N VAL A 125 29.04 1.42 -13.79
CA VAL A 125 30.48 1.76 -13.83
C VAL A 125 30.49 3.31 -13.86
N GLY A 126 31.17 4.07 -12.98
CA GLY A 126 32.62 4.18 -12.84
C GLY A 126 33.20 5.06 -13.97
N GLU A 127 33.87 6.17 -13.65
CA GLU A 127 34.69 6.97 -14.58
C GLU A 127 34.03 7.72 -15.74
N CYS A 128 33.92 9.05 -15.61
CA CYS A 128 34.05 9.95 -16.75
C CYS A 128 35.52 10.39 -16.83
N VAL A 129 36.29 9.83 -17.77
CA VAL A 129 37.63 10.28 -18.17
C VAL A 129 37.53 10.99 -19.53
N GLY A 130 38.20 12.14 -19.64
CA GLY A 130 38.50 12.85 -20.90
C GLY A 130 37.57 14.06 -21.16
N ARG A 131 38.07 15.28 -21.41
CA ARG A 131 39.31 15.69 -22.09
C ARG A 131 39.97 16.89 -21.41
#